data_AF-A0A1I7TJC4-F1
#
_entry.id   AF-A0A1I7TJC4-F1
#
_cell.length_a   1.000
_cell.length_b   1.000
_cell.length_c   1.000
_cell.angle_alpha   90.00
_cell.angle_beta   90.00
_cell.angle_gamma   90.00
#
_symmetry.space_group_name_H-M   'P 1'
#
loop_
_entity.id
_entity.type
_entity.pdbx_description
1 polymer ?
#
loop_
_entity_poly.entity_id
_entity_poly.type
_entity_poly.pdbx_seq_one_letter_code
_entity_poly.pdbx_strand_id
1 'polypeptide(L)'
;MGDEEQPIDFQEGGLLVTIVSNVMSPASVSCCSGAATTTTTTTTTVATTTTTVTEAPFPCNVCQKVYDTTCQGFGIPNLLQWCPTAAEAAVEYTLGLITSIIPFIPAGSCATIITCPLTTSLRIKLFNTDIPAPVFYAWCEESGANAGTWYTGVSWLLRFELVSLACRPVISGK
;
A
#
# COMPACT_ATOMS: atom_id res chain seq x y z
N MET A 1 39.64 -36.28 16.41
CA MET A 1 38.64 -36.09 15.34
C MET A 1 37.41 -35.56 16.05
N GLY A 2 37.20 -34.24 16.14
CA GLY A 2 36.81 -33.34 15.04
C GLY A 2 35.33 -33.59 14.76
N ASP A 3 34.38 -32.66 14.94
CA ASP A 3 34.36 -31.20 14.70
C ASP A 3 33.41 -30.53 15.73
N GLU A 4 33.86 -29.53 16.51
CA GLU A 4 33.91 -28.07 16.26
C GLU A 4 32.55 -27.36 16.40
N GLU A 5 32.44 -26.60 17.50
CA GLU A 5 31.31 -25.74 17.92
C GLU A 5 31.21 -24.48 17.06
N GLN A 6 29.98 -24.04 16.72
CA GLN A 6 29.64 -22.62 16.64
C GLN A 6 28.23 -22.35 17.17
N PRO A 7 28.08 -21.58 18.27
CA PRO A 7 26.80 -21.06 18.75
C PRO A 7 26.39 -19.81 17.96
N ILE A 8 25.13 -19.74 17.50
CA ILE A 8 24.55 -18.48 17.04
C ILE A 8 24.14 -17.64 18.25
N ASP A 9 24.85 -16.54 18.39
CA ASP A 9 24.60 -15.46 19.33
C ASP A 9 23.28 -14.75 18.98
N PHE A 10 22.37 -14.64 19.95
CA PHE A 10 21.35 -13.59 19.93
C PHE A 10 21.38 -12.91 21.29
N GLN A 11 22.22 -11.87 21.34
CA GLN A 11 22.43 -11.00 22.49
C GLN A 11 21.13 -10.32 22.96
N GLU A 12 20.81 -10.62 24.23
CA GLU A 12 20.20 -9.81 25.29
C GLU A 12 18.91 -9.00 25.06
N GLY A 13 17.87 -9.39 25.81
CA GLY A 13 16.70 -8.57 26.11
C GLY A 13 15.56 -9.36 26.71
N GLY A 14 15.76 -9.92 27.90
CA GLY A 14 14.96 -11.03 28.47
C GLY A 14 13.50 -10.73 28.85
N LEU A 15 12.72 -11.82 28.93
CA LEU A 15 11.99 -12.22 30.13
C LEU A 15 11.48 -13.66 29.98
N LEU A 16 11.93 -14.56 30.88
CA LEU A 16 11.41 -15.93 31.01
C LEU A 16 9.92 -15.93 31.35
N VAL A 17 9.09 -16.63 30.57
CA VAL A 17 7.72 -16.97 30.96
C VAL A 17 7.74 -18.31 31.70
N THR A 18 7.79 -18.27 33.03
CA THR A 18 7.54 -19.44 33.88
C THR A 18 6.04 -19.66 34.00
N ILE A 19 5.52 -20.74 33.43
CA ILE A 19 4.12 -21.15 33.61
C ILE A 19 4.01 -21.90 34.93
N VAL A 20 3.48 -21.26 35.98
CA VAL A 20 3.15 -21.93 37.24
C VAL A 20 1.67 -22.32 37.21
N SER A 21 1.40 -23.57 36.86
CA SER A 21 0.08 -24.19 37.04
C SER A 21 -0.09 -24.57 38.52
N ASN A 22 -0.97 -23.90 39.26
CA ASN A 22 -1.41 -24.37 40.58
C ASN A 22 -2.92 -24.60 40.59
N VAL A 23 -3.26 -25.89 40.62
CA VAL A 23 -4.57 -26.44 41.02
C VAL A 23 -4.69 -26.38 42.55
N MET A 24 -5.83 -25.93 43.08
CA MET A 24 -6.11 -25.98 44.52
C MET A 24 -7.53 -26.49 44.81
N SER A 25 -7.58 -27.59 45.57
CA SER A 25 -8.75 -28.24 46.16
C SER A 25 -8.97 -27.75 47.62
N PRO A 26 -10.10 -28.05 48.30
CA PRO A 26 -10.78 -27.13 49.20
C PRO A 26 -10.50 -27.35 50.70
N ALA A 27 -10.57 -26.27 51.50
CA ALA A 27 -10.75 -26.36 52.95
C ALA A 27 -11.40 -25.09 53.55
N SER A 28 -12.50 -25.33 54.26
CA SER A 28 -13.01 -24.69 55.50
C SER A 28 -13.25 -23.17 55.62
N VAL A 29 -14.55 -22.82 55.69
CA VAL A 29 -15.27 -21.97 56.67
C VAL A 29 -14.46 -20.87 57.40
N SER A 30 -14.84 -19.59 57.23
CA SER A 30 -15.24 -18.69 58.32
C SER A 30 -15.70 -17.33 57.77
N CYS A 31 -16.44 -16.62 58.58
CA CYS A 31 -17.48 -15.65 58.27
C CYS A 31 -17.02 -14.20 58.00
N CYS A 32 -17.87 -13.53 57.22
CA CYS A 32 -18.11 -12.09 57.10
C CYS A 32 -17.27 -11.25 56.10
N SER A 33 -18.04 -10.36 55.46
CA SER A 33 -17.69 -9.11 54.76
C SER A 33 -17.30 -9.22 53.29
N GLY A 34 -18.19 -8.66 52.45
CA GLY A 34 -18.04 -8.59 51.00
C GLY A 34 -16.76 -7.87 50.58
N ALA A 35 -15.89 -8.61 49.91
CA ALA A 35 -14.75 -8.07 49.19
C ALA A 35 -15.19 -7.75 47.76
N ALA A 36 -15.22 -6.47 47.42
CA ALA A 36 -15.44 -6.01 46.05
C ALA A 36 -14.30 -6.55 45.15
N THR A 37 -14.65 -7.37 44.16
CA THR A 37 -13.72 -7.87 43.14
C THR A 37 -13.40 -6.74 42.17
N THR A 38 -12.29 -6.05 42.39
CA THR A 38 -11.75 -5.09 41.41
C THR A 38 -11.21 -5.88 40.21
N THR A 39 -11.95 -5.85 39.10
CA THR A 39 -11.50 -6.38 37.82
C THR A 39 -10.55 -5.37 37.17
N THR A 40 -9.27 -5.69 37.10
CA THR A 40 -8.27 -4.86 36.42
C THR A 40 -8.24 -5.24 34.94
N THR A 41 -8.87 -4.42 34.09
CA THR A 41 -8.81 -4.57 32.63
C THR A 41 -7.50 -3.98 32.10
N THR A 42 -6.55 -4.84 31.73
CA THR A 42 -5.31 -4.42 31.06
C THR A 42 -5.61 -4.11 29.59
N THR A 43 -5.56 -2.83 29.20
CA THR A 43 -5.69 -2.40 27.80
C THR A 43 -4.30 -2.38 27.17
N THR A 44 -4.05 -3.29 26.22
CA THR A 44 -2.81 -3.30 25.42
C THR A 44 -2.97 -2.34 24.24
N THR A 45 -2.35 -1.16 24.33
CA THR A 45 -2.29 -0.21 23.21
C THR A 45 -1.31 -0.71 22.17
N VAL A 46 -1.81 -1.16 21.02
CA VAL A 46 -0.96 -1.46 19.85
C VAL A 46 -0.42 -0.13 19.34
N ALA A 47 0.91 0.02 19.36
CA ALA A 47 1.57 1.19 18.78
C ALA A 47 1.44 1.13 17.25
N THR A 48 0.58 1.98 16.69
CA THR A 48 0.46 2.17 15.24
C THR A 48 1.68 2.95 14.74
N THR A 49 2.64 2.24 14.13
CA THR A 49 3.76 2.88 13.44
C THR A 49 3.22 3.66 12.26
N THR A 50 3.03 4.97 12.43
CA THR A 50 2.59 5.88 11.38
C THR A 50 3.80 6.15 10.49
N THR A 51 4.00 5.33 9.47
CA THR A 51 4.98 5.60 8.41
C THR A 51 4.37 6.69 7.54
N THR A 52 4.91 7.91 7.63
CA THR A 52 4.53 9.02 6.74
C THR A 52 5.09 8.74 5.35
N VAL A 53 4.34 8.01 4.53
CA VAL A 53 4.67 7.81 3.12
C VAL A 53 4.51 9.16 2.42
N THR A 54 5.63 9.83 2.23
CA THR A 54 5.66 11.14 1.55
C THR A 54 5.56 10.89 0.05
N GLU A 55 4.59 11.51 -0.61
CA GLU A 55 4.45 11.43 -2.06
C GLU A 55 5.72 11.98 -2.74
N ALA A 56 6.26 11.25 -3.71
CA ALA A 56 7.40 11.71 -4.49
C ALA A 56 7.06 13.06 -5.18
N PRO A 57 8.03 13.98 -5.30
CA PRO A 57 7.81 15.24 -6.00
C PRO A 57 7.43 14.97 -7.45
N PHE A 58 6.41 15.67 -7.95
CA PHE A 58 5.95 15.54 -9.33
C PHE A 58 6.90 16.32 -10.26
N PRO A 59 7.67 15.64 -11.14
CA PRO A 59 8.75 16.26 -11.89
C PRO A 59 8.31 16.82 -13.25
N CYS A 60 7.02 16.72 -13.58
CA CYS A 60 6.48 17.06 -14.89
C CYS A 60 5.84 18.46 -14.84
N ASN A 61 5.93 19.23 -15.93
CA ASN A 61 5.58 20.65 -15.95
C ASN A 61 4.20 20.90 -16.55
N VAL A 62 3.87 20.18 -17.63
CA VAL A 62 2.63 20.37 -18.37
C VAL A 62 1.59 19.35 -17.95
N CYS A 63 2.01 18.10 -17.77
CA CYS A 63 1.15 17.02 -17.34
C CYS A 63 0.64 17.25 -15.91
N GLN A 64 -0.59 16.84 -15.62
CA GLN A 64 -1.09 16.76 -14.24
C GLN A 64 -0.96 15.33 -13.72
N LYS A 65 -1.10 15.13 -12.42
CA LYS A 65 -1.15 13.78 -11.83
C LYS A 65 -2.34 13.02 -12.42
N VAL A 66 -2.09 11.81 -12.94
CA VAL A 66 -3.14 10.96 -13.53
C VAL A 66 -3.81 10.05 -12.50
N TYR A 67 -3.19 9.90 -11.33
CA TYR A 67 -3.78 9.17 -10.23
C TYR A 67 -5.02 9.89 -9.70
N ASP A 68 -6.10 9.15 -9.49
CA ASP A 68 -7.37 9.67 -9.02
C ASP A 68 -7.23 10.29 -7.62
N THR A 69 -7.40 11.61 -7.53
CA THR A 69 -7.31 12.36 -6.27
C THR A 69 -8.51 12.15 -5.35
N THR A 70 -9.55 11.44 -5.82
CA THR A 70 -10.68 11.04 -4.96
C THR A 70 -10.30 9.91 -4.00
N CYS A 71 -9.12 9.30 -4.18
CA CYS A 71 -8.64 8.26 -3.30
C CYS A 71 -8.13 8.79 -1.97
N GLN A 72 -8.92 8.53 -0.93
CA GLN A 72 -8.67 9.02 0.43
C GLN A 72 -7.94 8.03 1.33
N GLY A 73 -7.57 6.85 0.80
CA GLY A 73 -6.84 5.83 1.53
C GLY A 73 -7.70 4.67 2.03
N PHE A 74 -7.08 3.81 2.82
CA PHE A 74 -7.71 2.59 3.31
C PHE A 74 -9.01 2.87 4.09
N GLY A 75 -10.08 2.18 3.70
CA GLY A 75 -11.37 2.18 4.42
C GLY A 75 -12.33 3.34 4.14
N ILE A 76 -11.98 4.29 3.27
CA ILE A 76 -12.83 5.46 2.96
C ILE A 76 -13.27 5.41 1.47
N PRO A 77 -14.57 5.49 1.13
CA PRO A 77 -15.72 5.68 2.00
C PRO A 77 -16.25 4.40 2.68
N ASN A 78 -15.85 3.22 2.22
CA ASN A 78 -16.19 1.93 2.83
C ASN A 78 -15.15 0.85 2.44
N LEU A 79 -15.07 -0.26 3.16
CA LEU A 79 -14.12 -1.37 2.91
C LEU A 79 -14.25 -2.06 1.55
N LEU A 80 -15.34 -1.83 0.80
CA LEU A 80 -15.56 -2.38 -0.54
C LEU A 80 -15.28 -1.39 -1.67
N GLN A 81 -15.22 -0.09 -1.39
CA GLN A 81 -15.10 0.98 -2.39
C GLN A 81 -13.91 1.91 -2.12
N TRP A 82 -13.10 1.60 -1.10
CA TRP A 82 -11.90 2.36 -0.81
C TRP A 82 -10.92 2.34 -1.98
N CYS A 83 -10.03 3.32 -2.03
CA CYS A 83 -8.85 3.21 -2.85
C CYS A 83 -7.66 3.81 -2.12
N PRO A 84 -6.49 3.16 -2.21
CA PRO A 84 -5.27 3.67 -1.61
C PRO A 84 -4.93 5.02 -2.21
N THR A 85 -4.32 5.88 -1.41
CA THR A 85 -3.73 7.14 -1.88
C THR A 85 -2.59 6.87 -2.87
N ALA A 86 -2.17 7.88 -3.63
CA ALA A 86 -1.03 7.78 -4.54
C ALA A 86 0.26 7.31 -3.82
N ALA A 87 0.43 7.73 -2.57
CA ALA A 87 1.53 7.32 -1.71
C ALA A 87 1.49 5.81 -1.40
N GLU A 88 0.32 5.28 -1.04
CA GLU A 88 0.13 3.85 -0.76
C GLU A 88 0.19 2.98 -2.03
N ALA A 89 -0.21 3.53 -3.17
CA ALA A 89 -0.12 2.88 -4.48
C ALA A 89 1.28 2.98 -5.12
N ALA A 90 2.27 3.48 -4.37
CA ALA A 90 3.65 3.69 -4.83
C ALA A 90 3.70 4.33 -6.22
N VAL A 91 2.92 5.39 -6.41
CA VAL A 91 2.84 6.11 -7.68
C VAL A 91 4.09 6.96 -7.83
N GLU A 92 4.91 6.58 -8.80
CA GLU A 92 6.13 7.31 -9.13
C GLU A 92 5.94 8.03 -10.45
N TYR A 93 6.38 9.29 -10.50
CA TYR A 93 6.41 10.08 -11.72
C TYR A 93 7.87 10.36 -12.09
N THR A 94 8.21 10.17 -13.36
CA THR A 94 9.56 10.39 -13.88
C THR A 94 9.48 11.16 -15.19
N LEU A 95 10.37 12.13 -15.40
CA LEU A 95 10.42 12.90 -16.64
C LEU A 95 11.51 12.34 -17.56
N GLY A 96 11.17 11.99 -18.80
CA GLY A 96 12.13 11.57 -19.83
C GLY A 96 12.80 10.21 -19.62
N LEU A 97 12.57 9.53 -18.49
CA LEU A 97 13.14 8.20 -18.22
C LEU A 97 12.54 7.13 -19.14
N ILE A 98 11.23 7.24 -19.43
CA ILE A 98 10.53 6.19 -20.15
C ILE A 98 10.96 6.04 -21.59
N THR A 99 11.52 7.09 -22.21
CA THR A 99 12.01 7.01 -23.59
C THR A 99 13.25 6.12 -23.73
N SER A 100 13.98 5.89 -22.63
CA SER A 100 15.09 4.94 -22.61
C SER A 100 14.63 3.48 -22.57
N ILE A 101 13.41 3.22 -22.08
CA ILE A 101 12.81 1.88 -21.97
C ILE A 101 11.93 1.60 -23.19
N ILE A 102 11.22 2.64 -23.64
CA ILE A 102 10.19 2.58 -24.67
C ILE A 102 10.49 3.62 -25.75
N PRO A 103 11.14 3.23 -26.86
CA PRO A 103 11.68 4.16 -27.84
C PRO A 103 10.62 4.84 -28.73
N PHE A 104 9.35 4.41 -28.67
CA PHE A 104 8.26 5.04 -29.43
C PHE A 104 7.65 6.26 -28.72
N ILE A 105 7.97 6.48 -27.45
CA ILE A 105 7.45 7.60 -26.67
C ILE A 105 8.31 8.84 -26.96
N PRO A 106 7.72 10.02 -27.21
CA PRO A 106 8.48 11.21 -27.52
C PRO A 106 9.40 11.63 -26.36
N ALA A 107 10.59 12.11 -26.71
CA ALA A 107 11.59 12.60 -25.76
C ALA A 107 11.02 13.70 -24.86
N GLY A 108 11.30 13.61 -23.57
CA GLY A 108 10.77 14.55 -22.57
C GLY A 108 9.33 14.28 -22.15
N SER A 109 8.75 13.12 -22.47
CA SER A 109 7.45 12.74 -21.90
C SER A 109 7.56 12.45 -20.41
N CYS A 110 6.56 12.89 -19.66
CA CYS A 110 6.32 12.44 -18.31
C CYS A 110 5.91 10.97 -18.35
N ALA A 111 6.34 10.18 -17.39
CA ALA A 111 5.94 8.81 -17.22
C ALA A 111 5.51 8.57 -15.80
N THR A 112 4.58 7.64 -15.62
CA THR A 112 4.21 7.16 -14.31
C THR A 112 4.23 5.65 -14.25
N ILE A 113 4.68 5.16 -13.10
CA ILE A 113 4.70 3.75 -12.74
C ILE A 113 3.87 3.66 -11.46
N ILE A 114 2.90 2.75 -11.45
CA ILE A 114 2.04 2.49 -10.29
C ILE A 114 2.19 1.02 -9.91
N THR A 115 2.44 0.80 -8.62
CA THR A 115 2.48 -0.56 -8.06
C THR A 115 1.41 -0.68 -7.00
N CYS A 116 0.25 -1.20 -7.41
CA CYS A 116 -0.86 -1.42 -6.49
C CYS A 116 -0.50 -2.48 -5.41
N PRO A 117 -0.86 -2.27 -4.14
CA PRO A 117 -0.67 -3.28 -3.09
C PRO A 117 -1.49 -4.55 -3.37
N LEU A 118 -1.06 -5.70 -2.82
CA LEU A 118 -1.61 -7.04 -3.11
C LEU A 118 -3.13 -7.18 -2.91
N THR A 119 -3.74 -6.33 -2.09
CA THR A 119 -5.20 -6.34 -1.82
C THR A 119 -6.00 -5.53 -2.84
N THR A 120 -5.33 -4.90 -3.81
CA THR A 120 -5.92 -4.00 -4.80
C THR A 120 -5.46 -4.35 -6.21
N SER A 121 -6.26 -3.96 -7.20
CA SER A 121 -5.96 -4.10 -8.62
C SER A 121 -6.09 -2.75 -9.28
N LEU A 122 -5.19 -2.47 -10.23
CA LEU A 122 -5.20 -1.24 -10.97
C LEU A 122 -6.42 -1.19 -11.90
N ARG A 123 -7.17 -0.09 -11.78
CA ARG A 123 -8.26 0.28 -12.67
C ARG A 123 -7.86 1.53 -13.43
N ILE A 124 -7.98 1.44 -14.74
CA ILE A 124 -7.69 2.54 -15.66
C ILE A 124 -9.00 2.99 -16.28
N LYS A 125 -9.15 4.30 -16.47
CA LYS A 125 -10.32 4.90 -17.08
C LYS A 125 -9.99 5.32 -18.51
N LEU A 126 -10.40 4.50 -19.47
CA LEU A 126 -10.27 4.75 -20.91
C LEU A 126 -11.62 5.21 -21.45
N PHE A 127 -11.69 6.40 -22.05
CA PHE A 127 -12.92 6.92 -22.65
C PHE A 127 -14.15 6.78 -21.72
N ASN A 128 -13.97 7.12 -20.44
CA ASN A 128 -14.97 7.03 -19.37
C ASN A 128 -15.41 5.60 -18.97
N THR A 129 -14.70 4.56 -19.42
CA THR A 129 -14.91 3.15 -19.04
C THR A 129 -13.78 2.66 -18.15
N ASP A 130 -14.12 2.02 -17.03
CA ASP A 130 -13.16 1.43 -16.09
C ASP A 130 -12.77 0.00 -16.50
N ILE A 131 -11.48 -0.20 -16.78
CA ILE A 131 -10.92 -1.48 -17.26
C ILE A 131 -9.86 -1.97 -16.26
N PRO A 132 -9.83 -3.26 -15.86
CA PRO A 132 -8.74 -3.81 -15.08
C PRO A 132 -7.47 -3.97 -15.92
N ALA A 133 -6.32 -3.52 -15.40
CA ALA A 133 -5.02 -3.66 -16.06
C ALA A 133 -3.98 -4.24 -15.08
N PRO A 134 -3.26 -5.34 -15.43
CA PRO A 134 -2.42 -6.06 -14.46
C PRO A 134 -1.06 -5.40 -14.18
N VAL A 135 -0.51 -4.61 -15.09
CA VAL A 135 0.69 -3.77 -14.91
C VAL A 135 0.59 -2.64 -15.93
N PHE A 136 0.89 -1.41 -15.54
CA PHE A 136 0.65 -0.26 -16.40
C PHE A 136 1.74 0.77 -16.30
N TYR A 137 2.28 1.11 -17.46
CA TYR A 137 2.99 2.34 -17.67
C TYR A 137 2.03 3.28 -18.40
N ALA A 138 1.96 4.51 -17.92
CA ALA A 138 1.32 5.60 -18.63
C ALA A 138 2.37 6.68 -18.88
N TRP A 139 2.25 7.36 -20.01
CA TRP A 139 3.08 8.51 -20.34
C TRP A 139 2.20 9.69 -20.68
N CYS A 140 2.70 10.89 -20.44
CA CYS A 140 2.05 12.11 -20.86
C CYS A 140 3.05 12.97 -21.63
N GLU A 141 2.62 13.46 -22.78
CA GLU A 141 3.45 14.29 -23.63
C GLU A 141 3.58 15.67 -22.96
N GLU A 142 4.82 16.13 -22.73
CA GLU A 142 5.06 17.48 -22.17
C GLU A 142 5.12 18.55 -23.26
N SER A 143 5.22 18.15 -24.53
CA SER A 143 5.32 19.04 -25.67
C SER A 143 4.64 18.42 -26.90
N GLY A 144 4.21 19.27 -27.82
CA GLY A 144 3.50 18.86 -29.04
C GLY A 144 2.01 19.13 -28.98
N ALA A 145 1.27 18.58 -29.96
CA ALA A 145 -0.17 18.83 -30.11
C ALA A 145 -1.02 18.15 -29.01
N ASN A 146 -0.49 17.12 -28.36
CA ASN A 146 -1.17 16.37 -27.30
C ASN A 146 -0.56 16.63 -25.92
N ALA A 147 0.10 17.77 -25.76
CA ALA A 147 0.76 18.10 -24.50
C ALA A 147 -0.26 18.19 -23.35
N GLY A 148 0.04 17.51 -22.24
CA GLY A 148 -0.85 17.43 -21.07
C GLY A 148 -1.85 16.27 -21.08
N THR A 149 -1.87 15.45 -22.14
CA THR A 149 -2.73 14.26 -22.23
C THR A 149 -1.96 13.00 -21.86
N TRP A 150 -2.58 12.17 -21.00
CA TRP A 150 -2.04 10.87 -20.63
C TRP A 150 -2.44 9.79 -21.63
N TYR A 151 -1.48 8.94 -21.95
CA TYR A 151 -1.61 7.83 -22.85
C TYR A 151 -1.06 6.56 -22.23
N THR A 152 -1.54 5.46 -22.76
CA THR A 152 -1.05 4.12 -22.46
C THR A 152 -1.12 3.25 -23.70
N GLY A 153 -0.40 2.14 -23.72
CA GLY A 153 -0.43 1.21 -24.84
C GLY A 153 0.95 0.68 -25.19
N VAL A 154 0.97 -0.24 -26.14
CA VAL A 154 2.19 -1.01 -26.49
C VAL A 154 2.99 -0.42 -27.65
N SER A 155 2.43 0.58 -28.34
CA SER A 155 3.08 1.26 -29.46
C SER A 155 2.44 2.62 -29.73
N TRP A 156 3.08 3.43 -30.59
CA TRP A 156 2.57 4.73 -31.02
C TRP A 156 1.21 4.66 -31.75
N LEU A 157 0.92 3.53 -32.42
CA LEU A 157 -0.34 3.26 -33.12
C LEU A 157 -1.41 2.71 -32.17
N LEU A 158 -1.02 1.82 -31.27
CA LEU A 158 -1.90 1.19 -30.29
C LEU A 158 -1.78 1.91 -28.95
N ARG A 159 -1.96 3.23 -28.98
CA ARG A 159 -2.08 4.05 -27.78
C ARG A 159 -3.53 4.41 -27.52
N PHE A 160 -3.88 4.45 -26.26
CA PHE A 160 -5.20 4.82 -25.76
C PHE A 160 -5.05 5.99 -24.81
N GLU A 161 -5.98 6.94 -24.91
CA GLU A 161 -6.05 8.06 -23.99
C GLU A 161 -6.54 7.58 -22.62
N LEU A 162 -5.77 7.95 -21.60
CA LEU A 162 -6.07 7.63 -20.23
C LEU A 162 -6.61 8.88 -19.52
N VAL A 163 -7.79 8.76 -18.95
CA VAL A 163 -8.44 9.85 -18.20
C VAL A 163 -7.98 9.87 -16.75
N SER A 164 -7.96 8.70 -16.12
CA SER A 164 -7.50 8.54 -14.74
C SER A 164 -7.08 7.10 -14.48
N LEU A 165 -6.31 6.90 -13.43
CA LEU A 165 -5.99 5.57 -12.91
C LEU A 165 -6.12 5.55 -11.38
N ALA A 166 -6.52 4.41 -10.84
CA ALA A 166 -6.65 4.22 -9.40
C ALA A 166 -6.49 2.73 -9.07
N CYS A 167 -5.83 2.43 -7.96
CA CYS A 167 -5.92 1.07 -7.41
C CYS A 167 -7.28 0.92 -6.70
N ARG A 168 -7.97 -0.20 -6.92
CA ARG A 168 -9.26 -0.50 -6.27
C ARG A 168 -9.19 -1.88 -5.62
N PRO A 169 -9.84 -2.13 -4.48
CA PRO A 169 -9.81 -3.42 -3.80
C PRO A 169 -10.27 -4.54 -4.72
N VAL A 170 -9.51 -5.63 -4.71
CA VAL A 170 -9.96 -6.88 -5.33
C VAL A 170 -10.96 -7.50 -4.37
N ILE A 171 -12.24 -7.27 -4.63
CA ILE A 171 -13.30 -7.99 -3.93
C ILE A 171 -13.24 -9.44 -4.42
N SER A 172 -12.49 -10.29 -3.72
CA SER A 172 -12.57 -11.75 -3.85
C SER A 172 -13.93 -12.20 -3.33
N GLY A 173 -14.95 -11.98 -4.15
CA GLY A 173 -16.31 -12.47 -3.94
C GLY A 173 -16.58 -13.62 -4.90
N LYS A 174 -15.89 -14.75 -4.70
CA LYS A 174 -16.35 -16.11 -5.02
C LYS A 174 -15.60 -17.12 -4.18
#